data_AF-A0A7Y0WAP8-F1
#
_entry.id   AF-A0A7Y0WAP8-F1
#
_cell.length_a   1.000
_cell.length_b   1.000
_cell.length_c   1.000
_cell.angle_alpha   90.00
_cell.angle_beta   90.00
_cell.angle_gamma   90.00
#
_symmetry.space_group_name_H-M   'P 1'
#
loop_
_entity.id
_entity.type
_entity.pdbx_description
1 polymer ?
#
loop_
_entity_poly.entity_id
_entity_poly.type
_entity_poly.pdbx_seq_one_letter_code
_entity_poly.pdbx_strand_id
1 'polypeptide(L)'
;MAPWEIFRQQVGVPAEFGAEQPYARFAFVGPGAESGADADVEFIEGDDETDDCVRVHLSHWSGTGTGFFREPVLEAVVFSLPTGFVVNATEETAELMERLLIAAKGLAYVPERDAL
;
A
#
# COMPACT_ATOMS: atom_id res chain seq x y z
N MET A 1 -6.97 4.92 17.62
CA MET A 1 -6.47 5.46 16.34
C MET A 1 -7.10 4.65 15.23
N ALA A 2 -7.55 5.28 14.14
CA ALA A 2 -8.18 4.55 13.04
C ALA A 2 -7.14 3.68 12.30
N PRO A 3 -7.53 2.54 11.69
CA PRO A 3 -6.64 1.65 10.95
C PRO A 3 -5.75 2.35 9.92
N TRP A 4 -6.30 3.27 9.12
CA TRP A 4 -5.56 4.06 8.14
C TRP A 4 -4.43 4.87 8.79
N GLU A 5 -4.71 5.57 9.88
CA GLU A 5 -3.71 6.38 10.60
C GLU A 5 -2.58 5.51 11.18
N ILE A 6 -2.90 4.30 11.64
CA ILE A 6 -1.89 3.32 12.08
C ILE A 6 -0.99 2.93 10.90
N PHE A 7 -1.57 2.54 9.77
CA PHE A 7 -0.80 2.15 8.58
C PHE A 7 0.09 3.29 8.08
N ARG A 8 -0.49 4.48 7.91
CA ARG A 8 0.19 5.69 7.47
C ARG A 8 1.41 6.00 8.33
N GLN A 9 1.26 5.96 9.66
CA GLN A 9 2.36 6.25 10.58
C GLN A 9 3.46 5.18 10.53
N GLN A 10 3.07 3.89 10.46
CA GLN A 10 4.03 2.78 10.52
C GLN A 10 4.83 2.60 9.24
N VAL A 11 4.19 2.81 8.08
CA VAL A 11 4.83 2.66 6.76
C VAL A 11 5.49 3.96 6.31
N GLY A 12 5.11 5.10 6.93
CA GLY A 12 5.65 6.41 6.58
C GLY A 12 5.03 6.97 5.30
N VAL A 13 3.71 6.84 5.15
CA VAL A 13 3.00 7.47 4.03
C VAL A 13 3.13 9.00 4.15
N PRO A 14 3.53 9.71 3.07
CA PRO A 14 3.79 11.14 3.14
C PRO A 14 2.63 11.97 3.72
N ALA A 15 2.96 13.11 4.32
CA ALA A 15 1.98 14.00 4.93
C ALA A 15 1.04 14.60 3.87
N GLU A 16 1.59 14.79 2.68
CA GLU A 16 1.01 15.39 1.49
C GLU A 16 0.19 14.43 0.63
N PHE A 17 0.22 13.12 0.92
CA PHE A 17 -0.60 12.13 0.22
C PHE A 17 -2.10 12.45 0.36
N GLY A 18 -2.82 12.44 -0.76
CA GLY A 18 -4.23 12.82 -0.88
C GLY A 18 -4.58 13.21 -2.31
N ALA A 19 -5.67 13.94 -2.54
CA ALA A 19 -6.10 14.31 -3.90
C ALA A 19 -5.02 14.97 -4.77
N GLU A 20 -4.18 15.83 -4.18
CA GLU A 20 -3.09 16.54 -4.88
C GLU A 20 -1.85 15.66 -5.13
N GLN A 21 -1.66 14.60 -4.33
CA GLN A 21 -0.62 13.59 -4.50
C GLN A 21 -1.24 12.21 -4.33
N PRO A 22 -1.96 11.73 -5.37
CA PRO A 22 -2.89 10.61 -5.24
C PRO A 22 -2.21 9.25 -5.24
N TYR A 23 -0.87 9.22 -5.23
CA TYR A 23 -0.10 8.00 -5.32
C TYR A 23 1.17 8.08 -4.48
N ALA A 24 1.45 7.01 -3.75
CA ALA A 24 2.72 6.80 -3.07
C ALA A 24 3.18 5.36 -3.26
N ARG A 25 4.45 5.18 -3.61
CA ARG A 25 5.06 3.87 -3.80
C ARG A 25 6.10 3.58 -2.74
N PHE A 26 6.15 2.34 -2.30
CA PHE A 26 7.14 1.83 -1.38
C PHE A 26 7.78 0.58 -1.97
N ALA A 27 9.08 0.39 -1.78
CA ALA A 27 9.76 -0.78 -2.28
C ALA A 27 10.84 -1.27 -1.32
N PHE A 28 11.08 -2.57 -1.39
CA PHE A 28 12.24 -3.24 -0.83
C PHE A 28 12.87 -4.08 -1.95
N VAL A 29 14.18 -3.97 -2.09
CA VAL A 29 14.96 -4.81 -3.00
C VAL A 29 15.84 -5.73 -2.17
N GLY A 30 15.64 -7.03 -2.35
CA GLY A 30 16.40 -8.07 -1.67
C GLY A 30 17.89 -8.05 -2.07
N PRO A 31 18.76 -8.65 -1.25
CA PRO A 31 20.17 -8.81 -1.58
C PRO A 31 20.34 -9.51 -2.94
N GLY A 32 21.19 -8.96 -3.81
CA GLY A 32 21.40 -9.49 -5.16
C GLY A 32 20.41 -8.99 -6.22
N ALA A 33 19.39 -8.21 -5.84
CA ALA A 33 18.40 -7.61 -6.74
C ALA A 33 17.59 -8.63 -7.58
N GLU A 34 17.52 -9.89 -7.14
CA GLU A 34 16.74 -10.94 -7.78
C GLU A 34 15.36 -11.15 -7.14
N SER A 35 15.04 -10.43 -6.06
CA SER A 35 13.73 -10.47 -5.44
C SER A 35 13.46 -9.20 -4.65
N GLY A 36 12.21 -8.97 -4.31
CA GLY A 36 11.82 -7.85 -3.48
C GLY A 36 10.33 -7.80 -3.25
N ALA A 37 9.90 -6.68 -2.73
CA ALA A 37 8.51 -6.38 -2.44
C ALA A 37 8.24 -4.92 -2.75
N ASP A 38 6.99 -4.59 -3.05
CA ASP A 38 6.56 -3.22 -3.11
C ASP A 38 5.10 -3.09 -2.73
N ALA A 39 4.76 -1.87 -2.31
CA ALA A 39 3.42 -1.47 -2.00
C ALA A 39 3.06 -0.19 -2.77
N ASP A 40 1.86 -0.20 -3.33
CA ASP A 40 1.25 0.94 -3.99
C ASP A 40 0.11 1.43 -3.11
N VAL A 41 0.11 2.73 -2.81
CA VAL A 41 -0.92 3.42 -2.03
C VAL A 41 -1.57 4.44 -2.94
N GLU A 42 -2.85 4.27 -3.20
CA GLU A 42 -3.63 5.04 -4.18
C GLU A 42 -4.79 5.77 -3.49
N PHE A 43 -4.91 7.06 -3.75
CA PHE A 43 -6.11 7.84 -3.44
C PHE A 43 -7.14 7.57 -4.52
N ILE A 44 -8.36 7.26 -4.10
CA ILE A 44 -9.49 7.02 -4.98
C ILE A 44 -10.54 8.05 -4.60
N GLU A 45 -10.75 9.01 -5.50
CA GLU A 45 -11.83 9.98 -5.38
C GLU A 45 -13.17 9.22 -5.44
N GLY A 46 -14.01 9.48 -4.45
CA GLY A 46 -15.38 9.01 -4.41
C GLY A 46 -16.27 9.83 -5.35
N ASP A 47 -17.50 9.36 -5.54
CA ASP A 47 -18.55 10.09 -6.23
C ASP A 47 -19.69 10.48 -5.26
N ASP A 48 -20.84 10.92 -5.78
CA ASP A 48 -21.98 11.31 -4.95
C ASP A 48 -22.53 10.15 -4.08
N GLU A 49 -22.20 8.90 -4.40
CA GLU A 49 -22.69 7.69 -3.72
C GLU A 49 -21.60 6.96 -2.91
N THR A 50 -20.33 7.35 -3.06
CA THR A 50 -19.18 6.68 -2.46
C THR A 50 -18.21 7.66 -1.81
N ASP A 51 -17.74 7.34 -0.61
CA ASP A 51 -16.72 8.14 0.07
C ASP A 51 -15.35 8.01 -0.59
N ASP A 52 -14.53 9.07 -0.50
CA ASP A 52 -13.11 8.99 -0.85
C ASP A 52 -12.42 7.87 -0.07
N CYS A 53 -11.54 7.15 -0.77
CA CYS A 53 -10.88 5.97 -0.24
C CYS A 53 -9.37 6.00 -0.48
N VAL A 54 -8.67 5.19 0.30
CA VAL A 54 -7.27 4.82 0.03
C VAL A 54 -7.21 3.33 -0.22
N ARG A 55 -6.63 2.93 -1.35
CA ARG A 55 -6.35 1.53 -1.65
C ARG A 55 -4.87 1.24 -1.48
N VAL A 56 -4.57 0.12 -0.84
CA VAL A 56 -3.21 -0.38 -0.65
C VAL A 56 -3.08 -1.73 -1.33
N HIS A 57 -2.16 -1.82 -2.28
CA HIS A 57 -1.74 -3.07 -2.91
C HIS A 57 -0.35 -3.44 -2.44
N LEU A 58 -0.12 -4.71 -2.10
CA LEU A 58 1.21 -5.23 -1.77
C LEU A 58 1.53 -6.42 -2.64
N SER A 59 2.72 -6.43 -3.22
CA SER A 59 3.20 -7.53 -4.04
C SER A 59 4.61 -7.92 -3.65
N HIS A 60 4.90 -9.22 -3.76
CA HIS A 60 6.26 -9.72 -3.85
C HIS A 60 6.63 -9.89 -5.32
N TRP A 61 7.90 -9.73 -5.63
CA TRP A 61 8.43 -10.05 -6.94
C TRP A 61 9.72 -10.86 -6.83
N SER A 62 9.93 -11.74 -7.81
CA SER A 62 11.13 -12.56 -7.92
C SER A 62 11.58 -12.68 -9.37
N GLY A 63 12.89 -12.70 -9.58
CA GLY A 63 13.54 -12.92 -10.86
C GLY A 63 13.64 -14.41 -11.13
N THR A 64 13.26 -14.84 -12.33
CA THR A 64 13.27 -16.25 -12.74
C THR A 64 14.23 -16.53 -13.89
N GLY A 65 15.19 -15.64 -14.14
CA GLY A 65 16.13 -15.70 -15.27
C GLY A 65 15.49 -15.38 -16.63
N THR A 66 14.17 -15.53 -16.77
CA THR A 66 13.38 -15.16 -17.96
C THR A 66 12.63 -13.83 -17.80
N GLY A 67 12.70 -13.21 -16.61
CA GLY A 67 12.06 -11.96 -16.27
C GLY A 67 11.77 -11.86 -14.78
N PHE A 68 10.93 -10.91 -14.40
CA PHE A 68 10.39 -10.79 -13.04
C PHE A 68 8.95 -11.29 -13.01
N PHE A 69 8.63 -12.11 -12.03
CA PHE A 69 7.27 -12.52 -11.71
C PHE A 69 6.81 -11.79 -10.45
N ARG A 70 5.51 -11.53 -10.35
CA ARG A 70 4.93 -10.69 -9.31
C ARG A 70 3.64 -11.30 -8.81
N GLU A 71 3.53 -11.42 -7.49
CA GLU A 71 2.39 -12.04 -6.81
C GLU A 71 1.86 -11.10 -5.73
N PRO A 72 0.53 -10.91 -5.64
CA PRO A 72 -0.05 -10.17 -4.54
C PRO A 72 0.18 -10.91 -3.21
N VAL A 73 0.60 -10.17 -2.18
CA VAL A 73 0.77 -10.73 -0.82
C VAL A 73 -0.58 -10.87 -0.11
N LEU A 74 -1.47 -9.93 -0.40
CA LEU A 74 -2.81 -9.81 0.15
C LEU A 74 -3.75 -9.32 -0.96
N GLU A 75 -5.04 -9.56 -0.82
CA GLU A 75 -6.04 -8.77 -1.56
C GLU A 75 -5.87 -7.29 -1.19
N ALA A 76 -6.23 -6.41 -2.13
CA ALA A 76 -6.09 -4.96 -1.93
C ALA A 76 -6.88 -4.53 -0.70
N VAL A 77 -6.25 -3.77 0.20
CA VAL A 77 -6.93 -3.24 1.40
C VAL A 77 -7.42 -1.84 1.10
N VAL A 78 -8.71 -1.59 1.32
CA VAL A 78 -9.32 -0.28 1.05
C VAL A 78 -9.77 0.35 2.36
N PHE A 79 -9.29 1.56 2.63
CA PHE A 79 -9.67 2.39 3.77
C PHE A 79 -10.62 3.49 3.32
N SER A 80 -11.70 3.72 4.06
CA SER A 80 -12.51 4.94 3.94
C SER A 80 -11.71 6.10 4.53
N LEU A 81 -11.52 7.20 3.79
CA LEU A 81 -10.86 8.39 4.33
C LEU A 81 -11.66 9.09 5.43
N PRO A 82 -13.00 9.24 5.32
CA PRO A 82 -13.79 9.86 6.38
C PRO A 82 -13.70 9.15 7.74
N THR A 83 -13.63 7.82 7.73
CA THR A 83 -13.65 7.02 8.97
C THR A 83 -12.27 6.48 9.36
N GLY A 84 -11.38 6.30 8.38
CA GLY A 84 -10.09 5.61 8.51
C GLY A 84 -10.20 4.10 8.68
N PHE A 85 -11.39 3.50 8.52
CA PHE A 85 -11.62 2.06 8.66
C PHE A 85 -11.62 1.33 7.32
N VAL A 86 -11.37 0.01 7.38
CA VAL A 86 -11.36 -0.85 6.20
C VAL A 86 -12.80 -1.06 5.69
N VAL A 87 -13.05 -0.79 4.40
CA VAL A 87 -14.39 -0.92 3.79
C VAL A 87 -14.63 -2.30 3.16
N ASN A 88 -13.57 -3.02 2.78
CA ASN A 88 -13.65 -4.30 2.10
C ASN A 88 -13.13 -5.47 2.97
N ALA A 89 -13.29 -5.38 4.28
CA ALA A 89 -12.83 -6.43 5.19
C ALA A 89 -13.65 -7.72 4.99
N THR A 90 -13.02 -8.76 4.46
CA THR A 90 -13.58 -10.12 4.38
C THR A 90 -13.28 -10.95 5.62
N GLU A 91 -12.36 -10.48 6.46
CA GLU A 91 -11.93 -11.07 7.74
C GLU A 91 -11.93 -10.01 8.86
N GLU A 92 -11.59 -10.38 10.10
CA GLU A 92 -11.53 -9.43 11.21
C GLU A 92 -10.51 -8.32 10.93
N THR A 93 -10.92 -7.05 11.06
CA THR A 93 -10.08 -5.90 10.73
C THR A 93 -8.74 -5.89 11.47
N ALA A 94 -8.69 -6.40 12.71
CA ALA A 94 -7.46 -6.47 13.47
C ALA A 94 -6.44 -7.45 12.86
N GLU A 95 -6.89 -8.63 12.43
CA GLU A 95 -6.04 -9.65 11.80
C GLU A 95 -5.55 -9.18 10.42
N LEU A 96 -6.43 -8.57 9.63
CA LEU A 96 -6.07 -7.98 8.34
C LEU A 96 -5.00 -6.89 8.52
N MET A 97 -5.17 -6.01 9.50
CA MET A 97 -4.20 -4.96 9.80
C MET A 97 -2.85 -5.50 10.27
N GLU A 98 -2.83 -6.55 11.10
CA GLU A 98 -1.60 -7.21 11.50
C GLU A 98 -0.83 -7.76 10.28
N ARG A 99 -1.52 -8.50 9.40
CA ARG A 99 -0.94 -9.05 8.17
C ARG A 99 -0.44 -7.96 7.24
N LEU A 100 -1.22 -6.90 7.05
CA LEU A 100 -0.85 -5.75 6.24
C LEU A 100 0.43 -5.08 6.73
N LEU A 101 0.53 -4.81 8.03
CA LEU A 101 1.70 -4.17 8.64
C LEU A 101 2.94 -5.08 8.58
N ILE A 102 2.77 -6.39 8.76
CA ILE A 102 3.86 -7.36 8.59
C ILE A 102 4.35 -7.36 7.13
N ALA A 103 3.45 -7.37 6.15
CA ALA A 103 3.79 -7.38 4.73
C ALA A 103 4.46 -6.07 4.28
N ALA A 104 4.07 -4.93 4.85
CA ALA A 104 4.66 -3.63 4.55
C ALA A 104 6.02 -3.40 5.27
N LYS A 105 6.39 -4.26 6.22
CA LYS A 105 7.57 -4.06 7.05
C LYS A 105 8.85 -4.06 6.22
N GLY A 106 9.63 -2.98 6.33
CA GLY A 106 10.92 -2.85 5.66
C GLY A 106 10.83 -2.31 4.23
N LEU A 107 9.63 -2.03 3.72
CA LEU A 107 9.46 -1.22 2.53
C LEU A 107 9.88 0.23 2.83
N ALA A 108 10.53 0.88 1.86
CA ALA A 108 10.92 2.28 1.95
C ALA A 108 10.20 3.09 0.87
N TYR A 109 9.81 4.33 1.22
CA TYR A 109 9.21 5.25 0.26
C TYR A 109 10.13 5.46 -0.94
N VAL A 110 9.56 5.32 -2.13
CA VAL A 110 10.23 5.59 -3.40
C VAL A 110 9.69 6.94 -3.87
N PRO A 111 10.43 8.05 -3.64
CA PRO A 111 10.03 9.33 -4.20
C PRO A 111 9.96 9.18 -5.72
N GLU A 112 8.92 9.77 -6.34
CA GLU A 112 8.87 9.87 -7.80
C GLU A 112 10.21 10.42 -8.27
N ARG A 113 10.98 9.61 -9.01
CA ARG A 113 12.10 10.14 -9.76
C ARG A 113 11.50 11.09 -10.77
N ASP A 114 11.98 12.33 -10.77
CA ASP A 114 11.75 13.29 -11.85
C ASP A 114 11.60 12.52 -13.16
N ALA A 115 10.40 12.59 -13.75
CA ALA A 115 10.14 12.02 -15.05
C ALA A 115 11.20 12.58 -16.01
N LEU A 116 12.17 11.73 -16.38
CA LEU A 116 13.18 12.06 -17.39
C LEU A 116 12.53 12.24 -18.75
#